data_AF-A0A3S1B0V8-F1
#
_entry.id   AF-A0A3S1B0V8-F1
#
_cell.length_a   1.000
_cell.length_b   1.000
_cell.length_c   1.000
_cell.angle_alpha   90.00
_cell.angle_beta   90.00
_cell.angle_gamma   90.00
#
_symmetry.space_group_name_H-M   'P 1'
#
loop_
_entity.id
_entity.type
_entity.pdbx_description
1 polymer ?
#
loop_
_entity_poly.entity_id
_entity_poly.type
_entity_poly.pdbx_seq_one_letter_code
_entity_poly.pdbx_strand_id
1 'polypeptide(L)' 'MDYPLGTVSQRVTGDEARKIAHAIMSGGYVANETAIALSKKIAERRRQKQAANGSQQ' A
#
# COMPACT_ATOMS: atom_id res chain seq x y z
N MET A 1 -6.00 1.93 20.36
CA MET A 1 -5.51 2.03 18.98
C MET A 1 -4.94 3.44 18.84
N ASP A 2 -3.64 3.61 19.07
CA ASP A 2 -2.99 4.92 19.10
C ASP A 2 -2.66 5.35 17.66
N TYR A 3 -3.62 6.01 17.00
CA TYR A 3 -3.33 6.74 15.78
C TYR A 3 -2.95 8.16 16.17
N PRO A 4 -1.69 8.61 15.94
CA PRO A 4 -1.29 9.96 16.30
C PRO A 4 -2.19 10.98 15.58
N LEU A 5 -2.79 11.87 16.35
CA LEU A 5 -3.59 13.01 15.91
C LEU A 5 -2.76 13.82 14.89
N GLY A 6 -3.02 13.61 13.60
CA GLY A 6 -2.22 14.19 12.51
C GLY A 6 -2.04 13.29 11.30
N THR A 7 -2.37 12.00 11.38
CA THR A 7 -2.45 11.12 10.19
C THR A 7 -3.77 11.34 9.45
N VAL A 8 -3.94 12.55 8.88
CA VAL A 8 -5.04 12.82 7.96
C VAL A 8 -4.58 12.43 6.56
N SER A 9 -5.30 11.51 5.91
CA SER A 9 -5.05 11.17 4.52
C SER A 9 -5.14 12.43 3.64
N GLN A 10 -4.23 12.56 2.68
CA GLN A 10 -4.23 13.67 1.74
C GLN A 10 -5.56 13.71 0.98
N ARG A 11 -6.14 14.91 0.84
CA ARG A 11 -7.37 15.09 0.05
C ARG A 11 -7.06 14.82 -1.42
N VAL A 12 -7.86 13.96 -2.04
CA VAL A 12 -7.82 13.68 -3.49
C VAL A 12 -8.86 14.54 -4.18
N THR A 13 -8.49 15.26 -5.23
CA THR A 13 -9.39 16.14 -5.99
C THR A 13 -9.29 15.88 -7.50
N GLY A 14 -10.27 16.39 -8.27
CA GLY A 14 -10.28 16.27 -9.73
C GLY A 14 -10.56 14.87 -10.24
N ASP A 15 -9.88 14.47 -11.31
CA ASP A 15 -10.14 13.22 -12.03
C ASP A 15 -9.88 11.96 -11.18
N GLU A 16 -8.90 12.00 -10.28
CA GLU A 16 -8.64 10.90 -9.35
C GLU A 16 -9.81 10.70 -8.37
N ALA A 17 -10.39 11.78 -7.85
CA ALA A 17 -11.56 11.70 -6.99
C ALA A 17 -12.76 11.10 -7.74
N ARG A 18 -12.92 11.44 -9.02
CA ARG A 18 -13.97 10.87 -9.87
C ARG A 18 -13.78 9.37 -10.12
N LYS A 19 -12.55 8.92 -10.36
CA LYS A 19 -12.22 7.49 -10.52
C LYS A 19 -12.51 6.71 -9.24
N ILE A 20 -12.12 7.25 -8.08
CA ILE A 20 -12.38 6.64 -6.77
C ILE A 20 -13.89 6.56 -6.51
N ALA A 21 -14.63 7.65 -6.74
CA ALA A 21 -16.07 7.67 -6.56
C ALA A 21 -16.78 6.63 -7.44
N HIS A 22 -16.40 6.54 -8.72
CA HIS A 22 -16.96 5.56 -9.63
C HIS A 22 -16.66 4.12 -9.20
N ALA A 23 -15.43 3.84 -8.76
CA ALA A 23 -15.06 2.52 -8.27
C ALA A 23 -15.85 2.12 -7.01
N ILE A 24 -16.08 3.06 -6.09
CA ILE A 24 -16.92 2.81 -4.90
C ILE A 24 -18.36 2.48 -5.31
N MET A 25 -18.93 3.25 -6.24
CA MET A 25 -20.29 3.03 -6.72
C MET A 25 -20.49 1.70 -7.44
N SER A 26 -19.47 1.21 -8.15
CA SER A 26 -19.51 -0.09 -8.85
C SER A 26 -19.13 -1.29 -7.98
N GLY A 27 -18.84 -1.07 -6.69
CA GLY A 27 -18.31 -2.11 -5.79
C GLY A 27 -16.89 -2.57 -6.14
N GLY A 28 -16.18 -1.80 -6.96
CA GLY A 28 -14.80 -2.05 -7.36
C GLY A 28 -13.78 -1.36 -6.45
N TYR A 29 -12.53 -1.36 -6.89
CA TYR A 29 -11.43 -0.67 -6.22
C TYR A 29 -10.48 -0.05 -7.25
N VAL A 30 -9.74 0.98 -6.82
CA VAL A 30 -8.65 1.57 -7.62
C VAL A 30 -7.34 1.01 -7.09
N ALA A 31 -6.59 0.32 -7.95
CA ALA A 31 -5.28 -0.20 -7.58
C ALA A 31 -4.28 0.95 -7.37
N ASN A 32 -3.64 0.99 -6.21
CA ASN A 32 -2.51 1.88 -5.96
C ASN A 32 -1.21 1.14 -6.33
N GLU A 33 -0.68 1.42 -7.52
CA GLU A 33 0.52 0.77 -8.05
C GLU A 33 1.74 0.99 -7.14
N THR A 34 1.87 2.17 -6.53
CA THR A 34 2.98 2.47 -5.62
C THR A 34 2.91 1.61 -4.35
N ALA A 35 1.72 1.39 -3.80
CA ALA A 35 1.51 0.52 -2.64
C ALA A 35 1.81 -0.95 -2.98
N ILE A 36 1.44 -1.39 -4.19
CA ILE A 36 1.74 -2.74 -4.68
C ILE A 36 3.26 -2.92 -4.83
N ALA A 37 3.94 -1.97 -5.47
CA ALA A 37 5.39 -2.01 -5.66
C ALA A 37 6.15 -2.00 -4.32
N LEU A 38 5.71 -1.19 -3.36
CA LEU A 38 6.28 -1.16 -2.02
C LEU A 38 6.10 -2.50 -1.31
N SER A 39 4.90 -3.09 -1.39
CA SER A 39 4.60 -4.38 -0.77
C SER A 39 5.50 -5.50 -1.32
N LYS A 40 5.71 -5.53 -2.64
CA LYS A 40 6.66 -6.46 -3.29
C LYS A 40 8.08 -6.29 -2.77
N LYS A 41 8.57 -5.04 -2.71
CA LYS A 41 9.92 -4.73 -2.21
C LYS A 41 10.12 -5.15 -0.76
N ILE A 42 9.10 -4.99 0.10
CA ILE A 42 9.15 -5.44 1.48
C ILE A 42 9.20 -6.97 1.56
N ALA A 43 8.39 -7.67 0.76
CA ALA A 43 8.38 -9.12 0.71
C ALA A 43 9.74 -9.68 0.27
N GLU A 44 10.35 -9.11 -0.77
CA GLU A 44 11.69 -9.48 -1.24
C GLU A 44 12.75 -9.27 -0.17
N ARG A 45 12.75 -8.12 0.50
CA ARG A 45 13.68 -7.84 1.63
C ARG A 45 13.52 -8.85 2.76
N ARG A 46 12.29 -9.22 3.11
CA ARG A 46 12.03 -10.24 4.14
C ARG A 46 12.57 -11.60 3.72
N ARG A 47 12.35 -12.00 2.46
CA ARG A 47 12.87 -13.25 1.91
C ARG A 47 14.39 -13.30 1.94
N GLN A 48 15.06 -12.23 1.55
CA GLN A 48 16.53 -12.14 1.59
C GLN A 48 17.08 -12.25 3.02
N LYS A 49 16.44 -11.59 3.99
CA LYS A 49 16.83 -11.70 5.41
C LYS A 49 16.66 -13.12 5.96
N GLN A 50 15.60 -13.81 5.59
CA GLN A 50 15.40 -15.21 6.00
C GLN A 50 16.44 -16.15 5.37
N ALA A 51 16.77 -15.96 4.09
CA ALA A 51 17.80 -16.73 3.42
C ALA A 51 19.19 -16.50 4.03
N ALA A 52 19.55 -15.25 4.36
CA ALA A 52 20.82 -14.92 5.00
C ALA A 52 20.95 -15.51 6.42
N ASN A 53 19.85 -15.58 7.17
CA ASN A 53 19.84 -16.18 8.50
C ASN A 53 19.87 -17.73 8.47
N GLY A 54 19.38 -18.35 7.38
CA GLY A 54 19.45 -19.81 7.19
C GLY A 54 20.81 -20.34 6.76
N SER A 55 21.72 -19.46 6.31
CA SER A 55 23.10 -19.79 5.92
C SER A 55 24.13 -19.64 7.05
N GLN A 56 23.69 -19.37 8.29
CA GLN A 56 24.54 -19.26 9.48
C GLN A 56 24.33 -20.38 10.52
N GLN A 57 23.67 -21.49 10.13
CA GLN A 57 23.56 -22.70 10.95
C GLN A 57 24.35 -23.86 10.35
#